data_AF-A0A1H1KZ85-F1
#
_entry.id   AF-A0A1H1KZ85-F1
#
_cell.length_a   1.000
_cell.length_b   1.000
_cell.length_c   1.000
_cell.angle_alpha   90.00
_cell.angle_beta   90.00
_cell.angle_gamma   90.00
#
_symmetry.space_group_name_H-M   'P 1'
#
loop_
_entity.id
_entity.type
_entity.pdbx_description
1 polymer ?
#
loop_
_entity_poly.entity_id
_entity_poly.type
_entity_poly.pdbx_seq_one_letter_code
_entity_poly.pdbx_strand_id
1 'polypeptide(L)'
;MTTGTRRAAAGTRAGRWALVAGGAVVAGAALAVTGASAALGSMLVTPPRKQVDDIVVLGLDERGVRLGRTPDTGLPGTYALWIGERLAVLGEVVAEDARSVTRAVDARSRAMLEGVASARWSGYALFKPRQVTDRVERVDVPTEVGPAPAWIMGEQDASTWCVQVHGRGVTRRETIRAAPIYLERGIPVMAVSYRNDTEAPPSRQGKYRLGLDEWRDVEAAIDIAVERGARRIVLQGWSMGGQIALQVARRSRHRRRIAGIVLDSPVVGWRPTLQLQVALVRMPVWLVDTAVGLLESPAAALSGTRSLDFDELDNVLHADALSQPILLLHSADDGYVPPDASRALAAARPDLVDYREWERARHTKLWNLDRERYEREIGEWLDARGIGFASMSAPS
;
A
#
# COMPACT_ATOMS: atom_id res chain seq x y z
N MET A 1 -42.52 -8.94 83.30
CA MET A 1 -42.83 -8.85 81.86
C MET A 1 -41.70 -8.07 81.19
N THR A 2 -40.81 -8.73 80.48
CA THR A 2 -39.69 -8.08 79.77
C THR A 2 -39.33 -8.88 78.51
N THR A 3 -39.92 -8.41 77.43
CA THR A 3 -39.41 -8.26 76.05
C THR A 3 -38.13 -8.98 75.63
N GLY A 4 -38.26 -9.79 74.57
CA GLY A 4 -37.17 -10.40 73.80
C GLY A 4 -36.58 -9.47 72.73
N THR A 5 -35.28 -9.65 72.46
CA THR A 5 -34.51 -8.97 71.41
C THR A 5 -34.17 -9.93 70.28
N ARG A 6 -34.68 -9.65 69.06
CA ARG A 6 -34.16 -10.17 67.79
C ARG A 6 -33.03 -9.24 67.31
N ARG A 7 -31.85 -9.78 67.01
CA ARG A 7 -30.84 -9.16 66.14
C ARG A 7 -30.52 -10.13 65.01
N ALA A 8 -30.85 -9.74 63.78
CA ALA A 8 -30.42 -10.45 62.57
C ALA A 8 -29.97 -9.44 61.50
N ALA A 9 -28.82 -9.74 60.91
CA ALA A 9 -28.38 -9.44 59.55
C ALA A 9 -28.31 -7.96 59.08
N ALA A 10 -27.15 -7.32 59.30
CA ALA A 10 -26.77 -6.06 58.65
C ALA A 10 -25.41 -6.17 57.89
N GLY A 11 -25.12 -7.31 57.26
CA GLY A 11 -23.82 -7.58 56.62
C GLY A 11 -23.80 -7.75 55.09
N THR A 12 -24.94 -7.78 54.38
CA THR A 12 -24.98 -8.29 52.99
C THR A 12 -25.30 -7.26 51.90
N ARG A 13 -25.60 -5.99 52.24
CA ARG A 13 -25.99 -4.96 51.25
C ARG A 13 -24.83 -4.12 50.71
N ALA A 14 -23.76 -3.92 51.47
CA ALA A 14 -22.61 -3.10 51.04
C ALA A 14 -21.77 -3.78 49.94
N GLY A 15 -21.61 -5.12 49.99
CA GLY A 15 -20.85 -5.87 48.97
C GLY A 15 -21.51 -5.92 47.58
N ARG A 16 -22.85 -5.83 47.50
CA ARG A 16 -23.58 -5.89 46.22
C ARG A 16 -23.46 -4.60 45.39
N TRP A 17 -23.37 -3.43 46.02
CA TRP A 17 -23.19 -2.16 45.31
C TRP A 17 -21.75 -1.96 44.80
N ALA A 18 -20.75 -2.45 45.53
CA ALA A 18 -19.36 -2.45 45.07
C ALA A 18 -19.15 -3.39 43.85
N LEU A 19 -19.83 -4.55 43.82
CA LEU A 19 -19.80 -5.48 42.67
C LEU A 19 -20.52 -4.93 41.43
N VAL A 20 -21.64 -4.23 41.61
CA VAL A 20 -22.40 -3.61 40.50
C VAL A 20 -21.67 -2.39 39.93
N ALA A 21 -21.09 -1.54 40.79
CA ALA A 21 -20.28 -0.41 40.34
C ALA A 21 -18.96 -0.86 39.68
N GLY A 22 -18.28 -1.86 40.24
CA GLY A 22 -17.11 -2.49 39.63
C GLY A 22 -17.44 -3.16 38.29
N GLY A 23 -18.58 -3.85 38.20
CA GLY A 23 -19.07 -4.45 36.96
C GLY A 23 -19.41 -3.42 35.88
N ALA A 24 -19.99 -2.27 36.23
CA ALA A 24 -20.29 -1.19 35.30
C ALA A 24 -19.03 -0.49 34.77
N VAL A 25 -18.02 -0.28 35.62
CA VAL A 25 -16.73 0.30 35.22
C VAL A 25 -15.93 -0.67 34.34
N VAL A 26 -15.88 -1.96 34.71
CA VAL A 26 -15.24 -3.00 33.89
C VAL A 26 -15.96 -3.19 32.56
N ALA A 27 -17.29 -3.20 32.54
CA ALA A 27 -18.06 -3.25 31.30
C ALA A 27 -17.86 -2.01 30.43
N GLY A 28 -17.82 -0.80 31.03
CA GLY A 28 -17.55 0.44 30.31
C GLY A 28 -16.14 0.49 29.72
N ALA A 29 -15.13 0.04 30.48
CA ALA A 29 -13.75 -0.08 29.99
C ALA A 29 -13.65 -1.13 28.87
N ALA A 30 -14.27 -2.31 29.04
CA ALA A 30 -14.30 -3.36 28.01
C ALA A 30 -14.99 -2.89 26.72
N LEU A 31 -16.10 -2.15 26.82
CA LEU A 31 -16.77 -1.54 25.68
C LEU A 31 -15.90 -0.49 24.99
N ALA A 32 -15.19 0.34 25.75
CA ALA A 32 -14.27 1.34 25.20
C ALA A 32 -13.11 0.70 24.44
N VAL A 33 -12.50 -0.34 25.01
CA VAL A 33 -11.42 -1.12 24.38
C VAL A 33 -11.91 -1.84 23.13
N THR A 34 -13.08 -2.48 23.20
CA THR A 34 -13.70 -3.14 22.05
C THR A 34 -14.02 -2.14 20.94
N GLY A 35 -14.57 -0.97 21.29
CA GLY A 35 -14.84 0.11 20.34
C GLY A 35 -13.57 0.65 19.67
N ALA A 36 -12.51 0.89 20.45
CA ALA A 36 -11.21 1.33 19.93
C ALA A 36 -10.58 0.27 19.00
N SER A 37 -10.66 -1.00 19.38
CA SER A 37 -10.17 -2.13 18.58
C SER A 37 -10.94 -2.28 17.27
N ALA A 38 -12.28 -2.17 17.32
CA ALA A 38 -13.13 -2.22 16.13
C ALA A 38 -12.87 -1.02 15.20
N ALA A 39 -12.60 0.17 15.75
CA ALA A 39 -12.25 1.36 14.97
C ALA A 39 -10.89 1.20 14.29
N LEU A 40 -9.86 0.72 15.00
CA LEU A 40 -8.54 0.43 14.44
C LEU A 40 -8.62 -0.65 13.37
N GLY A 41 -9.33 -1.75 13.64
CA GLY A 41 -9.56 -2.82 12.67
C GLY A 41 -10.33 -2.34 11.44
N SER A 42 -11.33 -1.47 11.63
CA SER A 42 -12.07 -0.84 10.54
C SER A 42 -11.17 0.08 9.69
N MET A 43 -10.29 0.88 10.32
CA MET A 43 -9.33 1.74 9.61
C MET A 43 -8.40 0.93 8.69
N LEU A 44 -8.02 -0.28 9.11
CA LEU A 44 -7.16 -1.17 8.34
C LEU A 44 -7.84 -1.69 7.07
N VAL A 45 -9.09 -2.14 7.19
CA VAL A 45 -9.81 -2.85 6.11
C VAL A 45 -10.71 -1.94 5.28
N THR A 46 -10.95 -0.71 5.70
CA THR A 46 -11.87 0.20 5.01
C THR A 46 -11.14 1.03 3.97
N PRO A 47 -11.56 0.98 2.68
CA PRO A 47 -11.05 1.90 1.69
C PRO A 47 -11.33 3.36 2.06
N PRO A 48 -10.35 4.27 1.87
CA PRO A 48 -10.59 5.69 2.08
C PRO A 48 -11.65 6.18 1.08
N ARG A 49 -12.70 6.84 1.59
CA ARG A 49 -13.84 7.30 0.78
C ARG A 49 -13.71 8.73 0.26
N LYS A 50 -12.81 9.52 0.84
CA LYS A 50 -12.58 10.92 0.46
C LYS A 50 -11.10 11.17 0.32
N GLN A 51 -10.73 11.79 -0.80
CA GLN A 51 -9.42 12.40 -0.98
C GLN A 51 -9.55 13.83 -0.46
N VAL A 52 -8.83 14.14 0.61
CA VAL A 52 -8.83 15.46 1.23
C VAL A 52 -7.56 16.20 0.84
N ASP A 53 -7.67 17.51 0.70
CA ASP A 53 -6.51 18.37 0.59
C ASP A 53 -5.78 18.38 1.93
N ASP A 54 -4.48 18.12 1.89
CA ASP A 54 -3.59 18.00 3.05
C ASP A 54 -2.44 19.02 3.01
N ILE A 55 -2.31 19.76 1.90
CA ILE A 55 -1.31 20.81 1.72
C ILE A 55 -1.98 22.17 1.60
N VAL A 56 -1.50 23.13 2.39
CA VAL A 56 -1.84 24.55 2.24
C VAL A 56 -0.92 25.17 1.19
N VAL A 57 -1.51 25.80 0.17
CA VAL A 57 -0.79 26.57 -0.85
C VAL A 57 -0.72 28.01 -0.38
N LEU A 58 0.50 28.48 -0.08
CA LEU A 58 0.73 29.82 0.48
C LEU A 58 0.83 30.90 -0.61
N GLY A 59 1.11 30.51 -1.84
CA GLY A 59 1.14 31.40 -2.99
C GLY A 59 2.11 30.94 -4.08
N LEU A 60 2.11 31.68 -5.19
CA LEU A 60 3.06 31.54 -6.28
C LEU A 60 4.04 32.73 -6.21
N ASP A 61 5.34 32.46 -6.28
CA ASP A 61 6.38 33.47 -6.50
C ASP A 61 7.11 33.19 -7.83
N GLU A 62 8.11 33.98 -8.21
CA GLU A 62 8.85 33.77 -9.46
C GLU A 62 9.60 32.42 -9.50
N ARG A 63 10.00 31.91 -8.33
CA ARG A 63 10.78 30.67 -8.20
C ARG A 63 9.90 29.42 -8.23
N GLY A 64 8.63 29.53 -7.85
CA GLY A 64 7.67 28.45 -7.98
C GLY A 64 6.46 28.57 -7.06
N VAL A 65 6.00 27.44 -6.53
CA VAL A 65 4.88 27.37 -5.59
C VAL A 65 5.38 27.26 -4.16
N ARG A 66 4.91 28.15 -3.29
CA ARG A 66 5.19 28.13 -1.87
C ARG A 66 4.10 27.33 -1.15
N LEU A 67 4.51 26.31 -0.42
CA LEU A 67 3.64 25.37 0.30
C LEU A 67 3.90 25.46 1.81
N GLY A 68 2.87 25.16 2.61
CA GLY A 68 3.05 24.94 4.04
C GLY A 68 3.99 23.76 4.28
N ARG A 69 4.93 23.91 5.20
CA ARG A 69 5.93 22.86 5.49
C ARG A 69 5.28 21.68 6.19
N THR A 70 5.42 20.51 5.58
CA THR A 70 5.12 19.18 6.11
C THR A 70 6.35 18.28 5.94
N PRO A 71 6.41 17.11 6.61
CA PRO A 71 7.47 16.12 6.38
C PRO A 71 7.62 15.68 4.92
N ASP A 72 6.57 15.81 4.10
CA ASP A 72 6.58 15.41 2.69
C ASP A 72 6.96 16.56 1.75
N THR A 73 6.47 17.78 1.99
CA THR A 73 6.71 18.92 1.09
C THR A 73 8.18 19.32 0.95
N GLY A 74 9.00 19.03 1.96
CA GLY A 74 10.43 19.33 1.99
C GLY A 74 11.32 18.22 1.42
N LEU A 75 10.76 17.09 0.97
CA LEU A 75 11.57 16.02 0.39
C LEU A 75 12.20 16.44 -0.94
N PRO A 76 13.46 16.08 -1.23
CA PRO A 76 14.06 16.36 -2.53
C PRO A 76 13.40 15.52 -3.64
N GLY A 77 13.55 15.95 -4.89
CA GLY A 77 13.04 15.20 -6.04
C GLY A 77 11.74 15.75 -6.64
N THR A 78 11.00 14.90 -7.35
CA THR A 78 9.80 15.31 -8.11
C THR A 78 8.52 14.76 -7.50
N TYR A 79 7.53 15.63 -7.27
CA TYR A 79 6.23 15.29 -6.69
C TYR A 79 5.10 15.97 -7.45
N ALA A 80 3.87 15.88 -6.95
CA ALA A 80 2.75 16.56 -7.55
C ALA A 80 1.66 16.96 -6.55
N LEU A 81 0.80 17.89 -6.97
CA LEU A 81 -0.42 18.31 -6.28
C LEU A 81 -1.65 17.97 -7.12
N TRP A 82 -2.61 17.30 -6.49
CA TRP A 82 -3.95 17.13 -7.04
C TRP A 82 -4.81 18.35 -6.73
N ILE A 83 -5.47 18.86 -7.76
CA ILE A 83 -6.37 20.02 -7.72
C ILE A 83 -7.68 19.57 -8.38
N GLY A 84 -8.57 18.99 -7.59
CA GLY A 84 -9.65 18.15 -8.12
C GLY A 84 -9.05 16.98 -8.90
N GLU A 85 -9.38 16.85 -10.19
CA GLU A 85 -8.86 15.80 -11.08
C GLU A 85 -7.60 16.21 -11.85
N ARG A 86 -7.13 17.46 -11.68
CA ARG A 86 -5.92 17.97 -12.34
C ARG A 86 -4.70 17.68 -11.48
N LEU A 87 -3.56 17.47 -12.13
CA LEU A 87 -2.29 17.22 -11.47
C LEU A 87 -1.26 18.27 -11.90
N ALA A 88 -0.73 19.00 -10.93
CA ALA A 88 0.37 19.95 -11.09
C ALA A 88 1.67 19.30 -10.60
N VAL A 89 2.68 19.18 -11.47
CA VAL A 89 3.96 18.56 -11.13
C VAL A 89 4.88 19.58 -10.47
N LEU A 90 5.53 19.17 -9.39
CA LEU A 90 6.48 19.96 -8.62
C LEU A 90 7.88 19.38 -8.80
N GLY A 91 8.85 20.23 -9.14
CA GLY A 91 10.26 19.88 -9.17
C GLY A 91 10.93 20.05 -7.82
N GLU A 92 12.22 20.35 -7.85
CA GLU A 92 13.08 20.49 -6.67
C GLU A 92 12.64 21.61 -5.72
N VAL A 93 13.11 21.49 -4.48
CA VAL A 93 13.02 22.56 -3.48
C VAL A 93 14.00 23.67 -3.85
N VAL A 94 13.48 24.89 -4.06
CA VAL A 94 14.29 26.06 -4.47
C VAL A 94 14.46 27.09 -3.35
N ALA A 95 13.61 27.02 -2.32
CA ALA A 95 13.76 27.79 -1.09
C ALA A 95 12.98 27.12 0.04
N GLU A 96 13.43 27.30 1.27
CA GLU A 96 12.70 26.82 2.44
C GLU A 96 12.98 27.67 3.68
N ASP A 97 12.00 27.69 4.58
CA ASP A 97 12.10 28.30 5.90
C ASP A 97 11.43 27.40 6.95
N ALA A 98 11.35 27.87 8.19
CA ALA A 98 10.77 27.09 9.29
C ALA A 98 9.29 26.68 9.08
N ARG A 99 8.54 27.37 8.21
CA ARG A 99 7.09 27.20 8.02
C ARG A 99 6.68 26.87 6.59
N SER A 100 7.57 27.03 5.62
CA SER A 100 7.24 26.87 4.21
C SER A 100 8.36 26.28 3.37
N VAL A 101 7.96 25.69 2.25
CA VAL A 101 8.85 25.16 1.22
C VAL A 101 8.38 25.70 -0.12
N THR A 102 9.28 26.30 -0.89
CA THR A 102 9.02 26.70 -2.28
C THR A 102 9.60 25.65 -3.21
N ARG A 103 8.76 25.12 -4.11
CA ARG A 103 9.15 24.13 -5.12
C ARG A 103 9.03 24.68 -6.52
N ALA A 104 9.98 24.33 -7.37
CA ALA A 104 9.94 24.68 -8.79
C ALA A 104 8.68 24.09 -9.46
N VAL A 105 8.08 24.83 -10.38
CA VAL A 105 6.94 24.38 -11.20
C VAL A 105 7.11 24.87 -12.63
N ASP A 106 6.69 24.07 -13.60
CA ASP A 106 6.63 24.49 -15.00
C ASP A 106 5.46 25.46 -15.25
N ALA A 107 5.44 26.09 -16.43
CA ALA A 107 4.39 27.06 -16.79
C ALA A 107 2.99 26.45 -16.73
N ARG A 108 2.86 25.18 -17.10
CA ARG A 108 1.57 24.45 -17.07
C ARG A 108 1.08 24.24 -15.64
N SER A 109 1.94 23.77 -14.75
CA SER A 109 1.61 23.52 -13.34
C SER A 109 1.37 24.83 -12.60
N ARG A 110 2.14 25.88 -12.92
CA ARG A 110 1.90 27.24 -12.42
C ARG A 110 0.49 27.72 -12.74
N ALA A 111 0.06 27.65 -14.01
CA ALA A 111 -1.29 28.04 -14.40
C ALA A 111 -2.39 27.23 -13.70
N MET A 112 -2.13 25.96 -13.35
CA MET A 112 -3.08 25.16 -12.58
C MET A 112 -3.19 25.58 -11.11
N LEU A 113 -2.13 26.14 -10.54
CA LEU A 113 -2.00 26.50 -9.13
C LEU A 113 -2.44 27.95 -8.85
N GLU A 114 -2.72 28.75 -9.88
CA GLU A 114 -3.26 30.11 -9.71
C GLU A 114 -4.59 30.09 -8.94
N GLY A 115 -4.65 30.85 -7.84
CA GLY A 115 -5.83 30.93 -6.99
C GLY A 115 -6.14 29.69 -6.14
N VAL A 116 -5.26 28.68 -6.14
CA VAL A 116 -5.44 27.47 -5.33
C VAL A 116 -4.98 27.74 -3.90
N ALA A 117 -5.86 27.51 -2.93
CA ALA A 117 -5.58 27.69 -1.49
C ALA A 117 -5.14 26.40 -0.78
N SER A 118 -5.63 25.26 -1.27
CA SER A 118 -5.28 23.94 -0.76
C SER A 118 -5.22 22.93 -1.92
N ALA A 119 -4.41 21.89 -1.74
CA ALA A 119 -4.30 20.80 -2.68
C ALA A 119 -3.90 19.52 -1.95
N ARG A 120 -4.04 18.38 -2.63
CA ARG A 120 -3.62 17.08 -2.09
C ARG A 120 -2.24 16.68 -2.59
N TRP A 121 -1.32 16.36 -1.69
CA TRP A 121 0.01 15.86 -2.02
C TRP A 121 -0.03 14.52 -2.75
N SER A 122 0.92 14.31 -3.67
CA SER A 122 1.04 13.06 -4.40
C SER A 122 2.47 12.72 -4.75
N GLY A 123 2.83 11.45 -4.57
CA GLY A 123 4.01 10.85 -5.18
C GLY A 123 3.83 10.53 -6.68
N TYR A 124 2.68 10.82 -7.29
CA TYR A 124 2.45 10.52 -8.70
C TYR A 124 2.96 11.69 -9.54
N ALA A 125 4.22 11.65 -9.96
CA ALA A 125 4.70 12.57 -10.99
C ALA A 125 4.18 12.18 -12.38
N LEU A 126 3.95 10.87 -12.58
CA LEU A 126 3.34 10.28 -13.77
C LEU A 126 2.03 9.59 -13.36
N PHE A 127 0.93 9.87 -14.06
CA PHE A 127 -0.40 9.40 -13.67
C PHE A 127 -1.30 9.01 -14.86
N LYS A 128 -0.83 9.21 -16.10
CA LYS A 128 -1.50 8.77 -17.33
C LYS A 128 -0.56 7.83 -18.10
N PRO A 129 -1.05 6.68 -18.58
CA PRO A 129 -0.25 5.75 -19.39
C PRO A 129 0.41 6.42 -20.62
N ARG A 130 -0.28 7.38 -21.23
CA ARG A 130 0.26 8.15 -22.39
C ARG A 130 1.48 9.02 -22.07
N GLN A 131 1.83 9.21 -20.79
CA GLN A 131 3.07 9.90 -20.42
C GLN A 131 4.30 8.99 -20.55
N VAL A 132 4.12 7.67 -20.67
CA VAL A 132 5.21 6.70 -20.75
C VAL A 132 5.25 5.95 -22.09
N THR A 133 4.13 5.83 -22.79
CA THR A 133 4.08 5.24 -24.14
C THR A 133 2.80 5.62 -24.88
N ASP A 134 2.87 5.67 -26.21
CA ASP A 134 1.68 5.84 -27.06
C ASP A 134 0.89 4.52 -27.23
N ARG A 135 1.50 3.37 -26.90
CA ARG A 135 0.90 2.03 -27.02
C ARG A 135 0.19 1.67 -25.73
N VAL A 136 -1.07 2.11 -25.63
CA VAL A 136 -1.90 1.89 -24.44
C VAL A 136 -3.22 1.24 -24.84
N GLU A 137 -3.48 0.07 -24.29
CA GLU A 137 -4.78 -0.61 -24.36
C GLU A 137 -5.48 -0.52 -23.00
N ARG A 138 -6.80 -0.31 -23.02
CA ARG A 138 -7.66 -0.51 -21.86
C ARG A 138 -8.26 -1.91 -21.97
N VAL A 139 -8.14 -2.70 -20.91
CA VAL A 139 -8.70 -4.05 -20.84
C VAL A 139 -9.49 -4.19 -19.53
N ASP A 140 -10.56 -4.97 -19.55
CA ASP A 140 -11.28 -5.33 -18.35
C ASP A 140 -10.89 -6.76 -17.93
N VAL A 141 -10.27 -6.88 -16.76
CA VAL A 141 -9.88 -8.15 -16.16
C VAL A 141 -11.11 -8.85 -15.60
N PRO A 142 -11.45 -10.08 -15.99
CA PRO A 142 -12.65 -10.77 -15.53
C PRO A 142 -12.47 -11.34 -14.12
N THR A 143 -12.53 -10.47 -13.09
CA THR A 143 -12.38 -10.90 -11.69
C THR A 143 -13.65 -11.56 -11.15
N GLU A 144 -13.54 -12.26 -10.02
CA GLU A 144 -14.67 -12.89 -9.33
C GLU A 144 -15.78 -11.91 -8.93
N VAL A 145 -15.45 -10.63 -8.77
CA VAL A 145 -16.39 -9.56 -8.36
C VAL A 145 -16.88 -8.72 -9.55
N GLY A 146 -16.44 -9.03 -10.77
CA GLY A 146 -16.81 -8.35 -12.01
C GLY A 146 -15.60 -7.86 -12.82
N PRO A 147 -15.84 -7.24 -14.00
CA PRO A 147 -14.79 -6.69 -14.84
C PRO A 147 -14.04 -5.56 -14.13
N ALA A 148 -12.72 -5.73 -13.93
CA ALA A 148 -11.85 -4.78 -13.26
C ALA A 148 -10.92 -4.08 -14.28
N PRO A 149 -10.95 -2.75 -14.40
CA PRO A 149 -10.21 -2.04 -15.44
C PRO A 149 -8.68 -2.06 -15.24
N ALA A 150 -7.95 -2.43 -16.29
CA ALA A 150 -6.49 -2.39 -16.34
C ALA A 150 -6.00 -1.61 -17.57
N TRP A 151 -4.72 -1.23 -17.53
CA TRP A 151 -4.00 -0.71 -18.69
C TRP A 151 -2.89 -1.66 -19.08
N ILE A 152 -2.82 -2.01 -20.36
CA ILE A 152 -1.65 -2.68 -20.94
C ILE A 152 -0.85 -1.61 -21.70
N MET A 153 0.42 -1.48 -21.35
CA MET A 153 1.36 -0.52 -21.92
C MET A 153 2.48 -1.28 -22.63
N GLY A 154 2.80 -0.89 -23.87
CA GLY A 154 3.89 -1.49 -24.64
C GLY A 154 3.45 -2.57 -25.63
N GLU A 155 4.46 -3.20 -26.27
CA GLU A 155 4.26 -4.27 -27.26
C GLU A 155 3.92 -5.59 -26.59
N GLN A 156 2.88 -6.25 -27.08
CA GLN A 156 2.25 -7.37 -26.39
C GLN A 156 2.64 -8.75 -26.95
N ASP A 157 3.46 -8.79 -27.99
CA ASP A 157 4.03 -10.02 -28.57
C ASP A 157 5.21 -10.58 -27.76
N ALA A 158 5.62 -9.89 -26.70
CA ALA A 158 6.69 -10.31 -25.82
C ALA A 158 6.34 -11.56 -24.99
N SER A 159 7.32 -12.44 -24.79
CA SER A 159 7.17 -13.64 -23.95
C SER A 159 7.27 -13.36 -22.45
N THR A 160 7.69 -12.16 -22.05
CA THR A 160 7.84 -11.74 -20.66
C THR A 160 6.95 -10.52 -20.42
N TRP A 161 6.09 -10.57 -19.41
CA TRP A 161 5.18 -9.46 -19.07
C TRP A 161 5.42 -8.99 -17.64
N CYS A 162 5.16 -7.72 -17.35
CA CYS A 162 5.12 -7.20 -15.99
C CYS A 162 3.66 -6.95 -15.59
N VAL A 163 3.26 -7.41 -14.41
CA VAL A 163 1.97 -7.09 -13.78
C VAL A 163 2.24 -6.22 -12.55
N GLN A 164 1.73 -5.00 -12.56
CA GLN A 164 1.95 -3.99 -11.55
C GLN A 164 0.73 -3.83 -10.64
N VAL A 165 0.96 -3.86 -9.32
CA VAL A 165 -0.08 -3.86 -8.28
C VAL A 165 0.13 -2.68 -7.34
N HIS A 166 -0.82 -1.74 -7.32
CA HIS A 166 -0.75 -0.55 -6.48
C HIS A 166 -1.07 -0.84 -5.00
N GLY A 167 -0.83 0.14 -4.14
CA GLY A 167 -1.07 0.07 -2.70
C GLY A 167 -2.51 0.29 -2.26
N ARG A 168 -2.72 0.25 -0.94
CA ARG A 168 -4.02 0.48 -0.29
C ARG A 168 -4.46 1.94 -0.45
N GLY A 169 -5.74 2.15 -0.77
CA GLY A 169 -6.34 3.48 -0.78
C GLY A 169 -5.90 4.38 -1.94
N VAL A 170 -5.25 3.76 -2.92
CA VAL A 170 -4.82 4.38 -4.17
C VAL A 170 -5.28 3.54 -5.36
N THR A 171 -4.93 3.95 -6.58
CA THR A 171 -5.32 3.26 -7.81
C THR A 171 -4.12 2.88 -8.65
N ARG A 172 -4.35 2.11 -9.72
CA ARG A 172 -3.33 1.64 -10.68
C ARG A 172 -2.50 2.76 -11.33
N ARG A 173 -2.88 4.03 -11.15
CA ARG A 173 -2.06 5.19 -11.53
C ARG A 173 -0.73 5.27 -10.79
N GLU A 174 -0.66 4.76 -9.55
CA GLU A 174 0.57 4.74 -8.75
C GLU A 174 1.72 4.04 -9.48
N THR A 175 1.40 3.01 -10.25
CA THR A 175 2.39 2.09 -10.79
C THR A 175 3.07 2.60 -12.07
N ILE A 176 2.43 3.55 -12.77
CA ILE A 176 2.86 4.06 -14.08
C ILE A 176 4.31 4.54 -14.04
N ARG A 177 4.76 5.10 -12.92
CA ARG A 177 6.12 5.63 -12.76
C ARG A 177 7.23 4.62 -13.05
N ALA A 178 6.98 3.33 -12.81
CA ALA A 178 7.97 2.28 -13.06
C ALA A 178 7.82 1.62 -14.43
N ALA A 179 6.75 1.91 -15.19
CA ALA A 179 6.54 1.29 -16.50
C ALA A 179 7.72 1.49 -17.48
N PRO A 180 8.37 2.68 -17.60
CA PRO A 180 9.50 2.88 -18.50
C PRO A 180 10.62 1.83 -18.35
N ILE A 181 10.93 1.42 -17.12
CA ILE A 181 12.00 0.43 -16.80
C ILE A 181 11.79 -0.89 -17.56
N TYR A 182 10.53 -1.32 -17.66
CA TYR A 182 10.13 -2.56 -18.31
C TYR A 182 9.96 -2.38 -19.81
N LEU A 183 9.37 -1.26 -20.24
CA LEU A 183 9.15 -0.96 -21.65
C LEU A 183 10.46 -0.85 -22.42
N GLU A 184 11.49 -0.24 -21.82
CA GLU A 184 12.85 -0.17 -22.38
C GLU A 184 13.51 -1.56 -22.53
N ARG A 185 12.99 -2.57 -21.83
CA ARG A 185 13.43 -3.98 -21.90
C ARG A 185 12.48 -4.87 -22.73
N GLY A 186 11.55 -4.25 -23.47
CA GLY A 186 10.56 -4.94 -24.29
C GLY A 186 9.55 -5.76 -23.48
N ILE A 187 9.37 -5.43 -22.21
CA ILE A 187 8.40 -6.08 -21.33
C ILE A 187 7.14 -5.20 -21.30
N PRO A 188 6.01 -5.64 -21.91
CA PRO A 188 4.73 -4.97 -21.72
C PRO A 188 4.33 -4.98 -20.25
N VAL A 189 3.69 -3.89 -19.84
CA VAL A 189 3.31 -3.65 -18.45
C VAL A 189 1.79 -3.58 -18.33
N MET A 190 1.23 -4.45 -17.50
CA MET A 190 -0.18 -4.42 -17.13
C MET A 190 -0.34 -3.78 -15.75
N ALA A 191 -0.86 -2.56 -15.68
CA ALA A 191 -1.23 -1.89 -14.44
C ALA A 191 -2.67 -2.25 -14.09
N VAL A 192 -2.89 -2.97 -12.99
CA VAL A 192 -4.18 -3.57 -12.66
C VAL A 192 -4.90 -2.82 -11.55
N SER A 193 -6.22 -2.65 -11.68
CA SER A 193 -7.11 -2.42 -10.54
C SER A 193 -7.44 -3.74 -9.86
N TYR A 194 -7.84 -3.70 -8.59
CA TYR A 194 -8.35 -4.86 -7.85
C TYR A 194 -9.50 -4.48 -6.91
N ARG A 195 -10.26 -5.46 -6.43
CA ARG A 195 -11.45 -5.24 -5.60
C ARG A 195 -11.23 -4.20 -4.49
N ASN A 196 -12.19 -3.29 -4.34
CA ASN A 196 -12.23 -2.24 -3.32
C ASN A 196 -11.19 -1.11 -3.47
N ASP A 197 -10.54 -0.96 -4.62
CA ASP A 197 -9.59 0.13 -4.91
C ASP A 197 -10.21 1.44 -5.44
N THR A 198 -11.55 1.51 -5.53
CA THR A 198 -12.38 2.59 -6.11
C THR A 198 -12.53 2.59 -7.63
N GLU A 199 -11.77 1.76 -8.37
CA GLU A 199 -11.88 1.63 -9.83
C GLU A 199 -12.53 0.29 -10.23
N ALA A 200 -12.16 -0.81 -9.57
CA ALA A 200 -12.78 -2.11 -9.76
C ALA A 200 -14.10 -2.26 -8.99
N PRO A 201 -15.01 -3.15 -9.45
CA PRO A 201 -16.19 -3.52 -8.68
C PRO A 201 -15.84 -3.90 -7.23
N PRO A 202 -16.59 -3.40 -6.23
CA PRO A 202 -16.31 -3.72 -4.84
C PRO A 202 -16.75 -5.16 -4.52
N SER A 203 -16.09 -5.78 -3.54
CA SER A 203 -16.61 -7.02 -2.96
C SER A 203 -17.91 -6.74 -2.20
N ARG A 204 -18.67 -7.78 -1.86
CA ARG A 204 -19.93 -7.65 -1.10
C ARG A 204 -19.78 -6.83 0.19
N GLN A 205 -18.64 -6.95 0.88
CA GLN A 205 -18.38 -6.19 2.11
C GLN A 205 -17.80 -4.80 1.84
N GLY A 206 -17.25 -4.54 0.66
CA GLY A 206 -16.56 -3.29 0.35
C GLY A 206 -15.31 -3.05 1.21
N LYS A 207 -14.68 -4.13 1.71
CA LYS A 207 -13.53 -4.11 2.62
C LYS A 207 -12.35 -4.84 2.01
N TYR A 208 -11.15 -4.31 2.25
CA TYR A 208 -9.91 -5.01 1.97
C TYR A 208 -9.78 -6.25 2.85
N ARG A 209 -9.25 -7.30 2.23
CA ARG A 209 -8.83 -8.56 2.85
C ARG A 209 -7.31 -8.63 2.95
N LEU A 210 -6.66 -7.49 2.72
CA LEU A 210 -5.25 -7.23 3.00
C LEU A 210 -4.29 -8.11 2.19
N GLY A 211 -4.76 -8.68 1.08
CA GLY A 211 -4.02 -9.63 0.25
C GLY A 211 -4.61 -11.03 0.22
N LEU A 212 -5.49 -11.41 1.17
CA LEU A 212 -6.06 -12.76 1.23
C LEU A 212 -7.06 -13.06 0.10
N ASP A 213 -7.72 -12.02 -0.43
CA ASP A 213 -8.67 -12.17 -1.55
C ASP A 213 -8.19 -11.44 -2.82
N GLU A 214 -7.54 -10.29 -2.68
CA GLU A 214 -7.10 -9.42 -3.79
C GLU A 214 -6.10 -10.12 -4.73
N TRP A 215 -5.33 -11.11 -4.26
CA TRP A 215 -4.39 -11.87 -5.10
C TRP A 215 -5.08 -12.62 -6.25
N ARG A 216 -6.36 -12.99 -6.09
CA ARG A 216 -7.15 -13.66 -7.14
C ARG A 216 -7.45 -12.73 -8.31
N ASP A 217 -7.59 -11.43 -8.04
CA ASP A 217 -7.81 -10.42 -9.08
C ASP A 217 -6.54 -10.23 -9.91
N VAL A 218 -5.38 -10.24 -9.24
CA VAL A 218 -4.07 -10.20 -9.91
C VAL A 218 -3.81 -11.50 -10.68
N GLU A 219 -4.23 -12.65 -10.16
CA GLU A 219 -4.16 -13.91 -10.90
C GLU A 219 -5.00 -13.88 -12.19
N ALA A 220 -6.21 -13.30 -12.15
CA ALA A 220 -7.03 -13.10 -13.35
C ALA A 220 -6.35 -12.17 -14.38
N ALA A 221 -5.57 -11.18 -13.92
CA ALA A 221 -4.78 -10.35 -14.82
C ALA A 221 -3.60 -11.12 -15.45
N ILE A 222 -2.98 -12.04 -14.69
CA ILE A 222 -1.95 -12.94 -15.21
C ILE A 222 -2.54 -13.88 -16.28
N ASP A 223 -3.79 -14.32 -16.15
CA ASP A 223 -4.45 -15.12 -17.18
C ASP A 223 -4.46 -14.40 -18.53
N ILE A 224 -4.83 -13.11 -18.55
CA ILE A 224 -4.81 -12.31 -19.78
C ILE A 224 -3.40 -12.28 -20.39
N ALA A 225 -2.36 -12.07 -19.57
CA ALA A 225 -0.99 -12.08 -20.06
C ALA A 225 -0.62 -13.46 -20.66
N VAL A 226 -0.98 -14.56 -19.98
CA VAL A 226 -0.70 -15.93 -20.43
C VAL A 226 -1.47 -16.28 -21.70
N GLU A 227 -2.74 -15.89 -21.81
CA GLU A 227 -3.57 -16.04 -23.01
C GLU A 227 -2.98 -15.27 -24.19
N ARG A 228 -2.32 -14.13 -23.94
CA ARG A 228 -1.57 -13.33 -24.92
C ARG A 228 -0.15 -13.83 -25.17
N GLY A 229 0.21 -15.01 -24.64
CA GLY A 229 1.48 -15.69 -24.93
C GLY A 229 2.59 -15.47 -23.91
N ALA A 230 2.32 -14.81 -22.78
CA ALA A 230 3.30 -14.64 -21.71
C ALA A 230 3.77 -16.00 -21.16
N ARG A 231 5.08 -16.23 -21.23
CA ARG A 231 5.75 -17.40 -20.65
C ARG A 231 6.33 -17.09 -19.28
N ARG A 232 6.79 -15.86 -19.09
CA ARG A 232 7.38 -15.33 -17.85
C ARG A 232 6.60 -14.11 -17.38
N ILE A 233 6.42 -13.99 -16.08
CA ILE A 233 5.72 -12.89 -15.41
C ILE A 233 6.67 -12.24 -14.41
N VAL A 234 6.77 -10.92 -14.43
CA VAL A 234 7.36 -10.13 -13.36
C VAL A 234 6.22 -9.49 -12.58
N LEU A 235 6.22 -9.65 -11.26
CA LEU A 235 5.30 -8.91 -10.41
C LEU A 235 6.01 -7.67 -9.88
N GLN A 236 5.33 -6.53 -9.88
CA GLN A 236 5.80 -5.36 -9.14
C GLN A 236 4.71 -4.82 -8.23
N GLY A 237 5.02 -4.65 -6.95
CA GLY A 237 4.03 -4.26 -5.94
C GLY A 237 4.50 -3.12 -5.05
N TRP A 238 3.60 -2.19 -4.77
CA TRP A 238 3.82 -1.09 -3.80
C TRP A 238 3.00 -1.30 -2.56
N SER A 239 3.56 -1.10 -1.36
CA SER A 239 2.78 -1.14 -0.11
C SER A 239 1.95 -2.43 0.01
N MET A 240 0.62 -2.34 0.16
CA MET A 240 -0.29 -3.50 0.12
C MET A 240 -0.24 -4.27 -1.21
N GLY A 241 0.06 -3.63 -2.34
CA GLY A 241 0.31 -4.31 -3.61
C GLY A 241 1.51 -5.26 -3.55
N GLY A 242 2.51 -4.95 -2.71
CA GLY A 242 3.60 -5.87 -2.40
C GLY A 242 3.13 -7.11 -1.63
N GLN A 243 2.27 -6.92 -0.62
CA GLN A 243 1.61 -8.02 0.10
C GLN A 243 0.82 -8.90 -0.88
N ILE A 244 0.05 -8.30 -1.79
CA ILE A 244 -0.72 -9.01 -2.81
C ILE A 244 0.21 -9.80 -3.74
N ALA A 245 1.30 -9.21 -4.21
CA ALA A 245 2.28 -9.89 -5.06
C ALA A 245 2.92 -11.10 -4.38
N LEU A 246 3.23 -11.01 -3.07
CA LEU A 246 3.73 -12.14 -2.28
C LEU A 246 2.69 -13.25 -2.12
N GLN A 247 1.40 -12.91 -1.96
CA GLN A 247 0.31 -13.89 -1.95
C GLN A 247 0.16 -14.59 -3.31
N VAL A 248 0.24 -13.86 -4.42
CA VAL A 248 0.27 -14.43 -5.78
C VAL A 248 1.45 -15.40 -5.92
N ALA A 249 2.63 -15.02 -5.44
CA ALA A 249 3.84 -15.86 -5.53
C ALA A 249 3.71 -17.20 -4.80
N ARG A 250 3.03 -17.20 -3.63
CA ARG A 250 2.79 -18.40 -2.81
C ARG A 250 1.64 -19.26 -3.34
N ARG A 251 0.57 -18.64 -3.87
CA ARG A 251 -0.73 -19.30 -4.07
C ARG A 251 -1.13 -19.50 -5.52
N SER A 252 -0.59 -18.71 -6.44
CA SER A 252 -1.07 -18.71 -7.81
C SER A 252 -0.80 -20.03 -8.54
N ARG A 253 -1.74 -20.44 -9.39
CA ARG A 253 -1.53 -21.54 -10.36
C ARG A 253 -0.41 -21.22 -11.35
N HIS A 254 -0.13 -19.94 -11.57
CA HIS A 254 0.95 -19.43 -12.42
C HIS A 254 2.27 -19.24 -11.67
N ARG A 255 2.42 -19.70 -10.41
CA ARG A 255 3.63 -19.47 -9.61
C ARG A 255 4.95 -19.85 -10.29
N ARG A 256 4.93 -20.85 -11.18
CA ARG A 256 6.09 -21.31 -11.98
C ARG A 256 6.44 -20.38 -13.15
N ARG A 257 5.52 -19.50 -13.57
CA ARG A 257 5.76 -18.47 -14.59
C ARG A 257 6.33 -17.19 -13.99
N ILE A 258 6.21 -16.99 -12.68
CA ILE A 258 6.73 -15.80 -12.01
C ILE A 258 8.26 -15.88 -11.99
N ALA A 259 8.89 -15.08 -12.85
CA ALA A 259 10.33 -15.02 -13.04
C ALA A 259 11.03 -14.11 -12.03
N GLY A 260 10.30 -13.17 -11.43
CA GLY A 260 10.83 -12.24 -10.45
C GLY A 260 9.74 -11.37 -9.83
N ILE A 261 10.02 -10.84 -8.65
CA ILE A 261 9.12 -9.95 -7.90
C ILE A 261 9.92 -8.70 -7.50
N VAL A 262 9.39 -7.52 -7.80
CA VAL A 262 9.98 -6.24 -7.41
C VAL A 262 9.04 -5.57 -6.42
N LEU A 263 9.54 -5.27 -5.22
CA LEU A 263 8.74 -4.72 -4.13
C LEU A 263 9.26 -3.35 -3.74
N ASP A 264 8.36 -2.38 -3.64
CA ASP A 264 8.65 -1.01 -3.21
C ASP A 264 7.83 -0.69 -1.96
N SER A 265 8.53 -0.47 -0.85
CA SER A 265 7.94 -0.18 0.45
C SER A 265 6.82 -1.19 0.82
N PRO A 266 7.02 -2.52 0.62
CA PRO A 266 5.94 -3.49 0.72
C PRO A 266 5.46 -3.66 2.15
N VAL A 267 4.17 -3.92 2.31
CA VAL A 267 3.69 -4.61 3.51
C VAL A 267 4.12 -6.07 3.37
N VAL A 268 5.05 -6.51 4.22
CA VAL A 268 5.49 -7.92 4.31
C VAL A 268 4.76 -8.65 5.45
N GLY A 269 4.41 -7.89 6.50
CA GLY A 269 3.56 -8.31 7.60
C GLY A 269 2.82 -7.10 8.16
N TRP A 270 1.58 -7.31 8.62
CA TRP A 270 0.69 -6.21 9.02
C TRP A 270 0.92 -5.72 10.44
N ARG A 271 1.43 -6.58 11.33
CA ARG A 271 1.58 -6.26 12.75
C ARG A 271 2.51 -5.05 13.00
N PRO A 272 3.71 -4.96 12.38
CA PRO A 272 4.57 -3.78 12.55
C PRO A 272 3.91 -2.49 12.02
N THR A 273 3.19 -2.59 10.91
CA THR A 273 2.42 -1.47 10.35
C THR A 273 1.38 -0.97 11.35
N LEU A 274 0.59 -1.87 11.95
CA LEU A 274 -0.41 -1.51 12.96
C LEU A 274 0.20 -0.88 14.21
N GLN A 275 1.34 -1.41 14.68
CA GLN A 275 2.07 -0.85 15.81
C GLN A 275 2.51 0.59 15.56
N LEU A 276 3.04 0.87 14.36
CA LEU A 276 3.39 2.25 13.98
C LEU A 276 2.16 3.16 13.95
N GLN A 277 1.06 2.73 13.30
CA GLN A 277 -0.14 3.57 13.20
C GLN A 277 -0.72 3.92 14.56
N VAL A 278 -0.77 2.94 15.49
CA VAL A 278 -1.21 3.15 16.89
C VAL A 278 -0.29 4.11 17.63
N ALA A 279 1.03 3.97 17.47
CA ALA A 279 2.01 4.88 18.09
C ALA A 279 1.86 6.32 17.57
N LEU A 280 1.64 6.52 16.27
CA LEU A 280 1.45 7.84 15.65
C LEU A 280 0.23 8.59 16.19
N VAL A 281 -0.86 7.88 16.51
CA VAL A 281 -2.07 8.46 17.12
C VAL A 281 -2.04 8.43 18.66
N ARG A 282 -0.88 8.14 19.27
CA ARG A 282 -0.66 8.06 20.73
C ARG A 282 -1.61 7.10 21.45
N MET A 283 -2.01 6.04 20.77
CA MET A 283 -2.78 4.95 21.36
C MET A 283 -1.84 3.89 21.96
N PRO A 284 -2.27 3.14 22.99
CA PRO A 284 -1.45 2.07 23.57
C PRO A 284 -1.20 0.92 22.59
N VAL A 285 0.06 0.47 22.45
CA VAL A 285 0.47 -0.58 21.51
C VAL A 285 -0.27 -1.91 21.73
N TRP A 286 -0.66 -2.24 22.97
CA TRP A 286 -1.42 -3.46 23.26
C TRP A 286 -2.79 -3.51 22.57
N LEU A 287 -3.34 -2.37 22.11
CA LEU A 287 -4.56 -2.34 21.30
C LEU A 287 -4.38 -2.97 19.91
N VAL A 288 -3.15 -3.12 19.43
CA VAL A 288 -2.89 -3.86 18.19
C VAL A 288 -3.31 -5.31 18.37
N ASP A 289 -2.95 -5.93 19.49
CA ASP A 289 -3.23 -7.35 19.76
C ASP A 289 -4.73 -7.59 19.88
N THR A 290 -5.46 -6.63 20.47
CA THR A 290 -6.92 -6.71 20.57
C THR A 290 -7.61 -6.47 19.22
N ALA A 291 -7.10 -5.57 18.39
CA ALA A 291 -7.63 -5.35 17.04
C ALA A 291 -7.35 -6.52 16.10
N VAL A 292 -6.15 -7.12 16.17
CA VAL A 292 -5.78 -8.34 15.44
C VAL A 292 -6.69 -9.49 15.89
N GLY A 293 -6.79 -9.77 17.19
CA GLY A 293 -7.65 -10.82 17.70
C GLY A 293 -9.14 -10.62 17.37
N LEU A 294 -9.62 -9.37 17.35
CA LEU A 294 -10.98 -9.06 16.87
C LEU A 294 -11.13 -9.44 15.39
N LEU A 295 -10.18 -9.04 14.54
CA LEU A 295 -10.20 -9.30 13.10
C LEU A 295 -9.98 -10.79 12.76
N GLU A 296 -9.33 -11.57 13.62
CA GLU A 296 -9.17 -13.03 13.46
C GLU A 296 -10.41 -13.82 13.88
N SER A 297 -11.20 -13.25 14.79
CA SER A 297 -12.40 -13.90 15.31
C SER A 297 -13.65 -13.65 14.46
N PRO A 298 -14.78 -14.35 14.73
CA PRO A 298 -16.08 -13.98 14.18
C PRO A 298 -16.51 -12.54 14.46
N ALA A 299 -15.91 -11.87 15.47
CA ALA A 299 -16.18 -10.47 15.79
C ALA A 299 -15.63 -9.49 14.73
N ALA A 300 -14.87 -9.94 13.74
CA ALA A 300 -14.47 -9.16 12.57
C ALA A 300 -15.67 -8.51 11.84
N ALA A 301 -16.87 -9.12 11.98
CA ALA A 301 -18.13 -8.55 11.50
C ALA A 301 -18.43 -7.16 12.09
N LEU A 302 -17.93 -6.83 13.29
CA LEU A 302 -18.04 -5.49 13.89
C LEU A 302 -17.26 -4.43 13.10
N SER A 303 -16.18 -4.83 12.43
CA SER A 303 -15.43 -3.98 11.49
C SER A 303 -15.97 -4.07 10.05
N GLY A 304 -17.09 -4.77 9.86
CA GLY A 304 -17.76 -4.95 8.57
C GLY A 304 -17.03 -5.90 7.61
N THR A 305 -16.13 -6.74 8.12
CA THR A 305 -15.36 -7.70 7.32
C THR A 305 -15.56 -9.14 7.82
N ARG A 306 -15.09 -10.11 7.04
CA ARG A 306 -14.98 -11.51 7.49
C ARG A 306 -13.68 -11.68 8.28
N SER A 307 -13.56 -12.75 9.06
CA SER A 307 -12.32 -13.04 9.80
C SER A 307 -11.11 -13.09 8.86
N LEU A 308 -10.04 -12.42 9.26
CA LEU A 308 -8.75 -12.42 8.60
C LEU A 308 -7.86 -13.47 9.24
N ASP A 309 -6.92 -13.98 8.48
CA ASP A 309 -5.87 -14.87 8.97
C ASP A 309 -4.57 -14.08 8.88
N PHE A 310 -4.09 -13.56 10.02
CA PHE A 310 -2.88 -12.73 10.04
C PHE A 310 -1.61 -13.56 9.91
N ASP A 311 -1.64 -14.83 10.33
CA ASP A 311 -0.54 -15.78 10.10
C ASP A 311 -0.33 -15.94 8.60
N GLU A 312 -1.40 -16.19 7.84
CA GLU A 312 -1.33 -16.29 6.38
C GLU A 312 -0.88 -15.00 5.68
N LEU A 313 -1.07 -13.86 6.34
CA LEU A 313 -0.60 -12.55 5.88
C LEU A 313 0.85 -12.23 6.29
N ASP A 314 1.46 -13.02 7.16
CA ASP A 314 2.85 -12.86 7.57
C ASP A 314 3.78 -13.62 6.61
N ASN A 315 4.43 -12.88 5.71
CA ASN A 315 5.34 -13.51 4.74
C ASN A 315 6.71 -13.85 5.34
N VAL A 316 7.05 -13.34 6.53
CA VAL A 316 8.25 -13.78 7.27
C VAL A 316 7.99 -15.16 7.85
N LEU A 317 6.82 -15.38 8.46
CA LEU A 317 6.39 -16.68 8.97
C LEU A 317 6.33 -17.74 7.85
N HIS A 318 5.88 -17.34 6.66
CA HIS A 318 5.76 -18.23 5.50
C HIS A 318 6.86 -18.05 4.46
N ALA A 319 8.06 -17.62 4.87
CA ALA A 319 9.16 -17.34 3.96
C ALA A 319 9.59 -18.57 3.14
N ASP A 320 9.46 -19.78 3.68
CA ASP A 320 9.76 -21.05 2.99
C ASP A 320 8.80 -21.37 1.84
N ALA A 321 7.62 -20.76 1.82
CA ALA A 321 6.64 -20.94 0.74
C ALA A 321 6.99 -20.10 -0.52
N LEU A 322 7.97 -19.19 -0.41
CA LEU A 322 8.47 -18.39 -1.53
C LEU A 322 9.57 -19.13 -2.28
N SER A 323 9.62 -18.99 -3.59
CA SER A 323 10.64 -19.64 -4.44
C SER A 323 11.20 -18.75 -5.54
N GLN A 324 10.59 -17.58 -5.75
CA GLN A 324 10.93 -16.66 -6.81
C GLN A 324 11.97 -15.65 -6.33
N PRO A 325 12.89 -15.17 -7.20
CA PRO A 325 13.78 -14.06 -6.86
C PRO A 325 12.99 -12.79 -6.54
N ILE A 326 13.40 -12.09 -5.48
CA ILE A 326 12.75 -10.86 -5.01
C ILE A 326 13.79 -9.74 -4.97
N LEU A 327 13.48 -8.60 -5.61
CA LEU A 327 14.10 -7.31 -5.30
C LEU A 327 13.21 -6.59 -4.31
N LEU A 328 13.74 -6.23 -3.14
CA LEU A 328 13.00 -5.54 -2.10
C LEU A 328 13.67 -4.19 -1.82
N LEU A 329 12.99 -3.12 -2.21
CA LEU A 329 13.41 -1.73 -1.98
C LEU A 329 12.58 -1.12 -0.85
N HIS A 330 13.21 -0.54 0.16
CA HIS A 330 12.49 0.03 1.30
C HIS A 330 13.27 1.19 1.95
N SER A 331 12.59 2.29 2.28
CA SER A 331 13.20 3.39 3.05
C SER A 331 13.29 3.05 4.54
N ALA A 332 14.44 3.32 5.17
CA ALA A 332 14.66 3.14 6.60
C ALA A 332 13.73 4.01 7.47
N ASP A 333 13.34 5.17 6.95
CA ASP A 333 12.47 6.17 7.54
C ASP A 333 11.03 6.12 6.99
N ASP A 334 10.61 4.97 6.47
CA ASP A 334 9.22 4.75 6.07
C ASP A 334 8.27 4.96 7.26
N GLY A 335 7.63 6.13 7.26
CA GLY A 335 6.69 6.55 8.30
C GLY A 335 5.28 5.96 8.16
N TYR A 336 5.07 4.98 7.29
CA TYR A 336 3.78 4.33 7.10
C TYR A 336 3.86 2.81 7.30
N VAL A 337 4.82 2.15 6.66
CA VAL A 337 5.12 0.72 6.80
C VAL A 337 6.57 0.60 7.26
N PRO A 338 6.84 0.24 8.52
CA PRO A 338 8.21 0.06 8.97
C PRO A 338 8.98 -1.00 8.15
N PRO A 339 10.28 -0.79 7.88
CA PRO A 339 11.10 -1.70 7.08
C PRO A 339 11.43 -3.02 7.81
N ASP A 340 11.15 -3.12 9.12
CA ASP A 340 11.54 -4.27 9.96
C ASP A 340 11.10 -5.62 9.39
N ALA A 341 9.87 -5.74 8.91
CA ALA A 341 9.40 -6.98 8.28
C ALA A 341 10.11 -7.28 6.95
N SER A 342 10.51 -6.24 6.21
CA SER A 342 11.30 -6.41 4.98
C SER A 342 12.72 -6.88 5.28
N ARG A 343 13.37 -6.30 6.31
CA ARG A 343 14.67 -6.75 6.81
C ARG A 343 14.61 -8.20 7.30
N ALA A 344 13.55 -8.55 8.04
CA ALA A 344 13.34 -9.90 8.54
C ALA A 344 13.14 -10.93 7.41
N LEU A 345 12.35 -10.60 6.38
CA LEU A 345 12.20 -11.47 5.21
C LEU A 345 13.53 -11.66 4.46
N ALA A 346 14.29 -10.59 4.29
CA ALA A 346 15.61 -10.65 3.65
C ALA A 346 16.60 -11.52 4.45
N ALA A 347 16.58 -11.42 5.77
CA ALA A 347 17.39 -12.26 6.64
C ALA A 347 16.94 -13.74 6.64
N ALA A 348 15.64 -14.00 6.50
CA ALA A 348 15.09 -15.34 6.44
C ALA A 348 15.38 -16.04 5.09
N ARG A 349 15.41 -15.29 3.97
CA ARG A 349 15.63 -15.81 2.61
C ARG A 349 16.69 -15.03 1.84
N PRO A 350 17.95 -15.00 2.31
CA PRO A 350 19.04 -14.30 1.61
C PRO A 350 19.37 -14.94 0.26
N ASP A 351 18.92 -16.19 0.02
CA ASP A 351 19.01 -16.89 -1.25
C ASP A 351 18.04 -16.34 -2.33
N LEU A 352 16.94 -15.71 -1.91
CA LEU A 352 15.93 -15.15 -2.83
C LEU A 352 15.88 -13.63 -2.85
N VAL A 353 16.09 -12.99 -1.70
CA VAL A 353 15.78 -11.58 -1.47
C VAL A 353 17.04 -10.72 -1.58
N ASP A 354 17.12 -9.96 -2.66
CA ASP A 354 18.04 -8.82 -2.80
C ASP A 354 17.40 -7.60 -2.13
N TYR A 355 17.81 -7.31 -0.89
CA TYR A 355 17.29 -6.18 -0.12
C TYR A 355 18.16 -4.94 -0.28
N ARG A 356 17.55 -3.84 -0.72
CA ARG A 356 18.22 -2.54 -0.89
C ARG A 356 17.52 -1.49 -0.05
N GLU A 357 18.20 -1.08 1.00
CA GLU A 357 17.71 -0.05 1.89
C GLU A 357 17.97 1.34 1.32
N TRP A 358 16.98 2.21 1.46
CA TRP A 358 17.01 3.62 1.10
C TRP A 358 16.85 4.46 2.35
N GLU A 359 17.13 5.75 2.24
CA GLU A 359 16.95 6.70 3.33
C GLU A 359 16.27 7.96 2.82
N ARG A 360 15.46 8.59 3.67
CA ARG A 360 14.73 9.84 3.44
C ARG A 360 13.57 9.76 2.45
N ALA A 361 13.39 8.66 1.72
CA ALA A 361 12.33 8.58 0.72
C ALA A 361 10.94 8.59 1.38
N ARG A 362 10.81 8.02 2.59
CA ARG A 362 9.52 7.68 3.22
C ARG A 362 8.74 6.67 2.36
N HIS A 363 7.47 6.46 2.67
CA HIS A 363 6.63 5.45 2.02
C HIS A 363 6.38 5.73 0.53
N THR A 364 6.64 4.73 -0.32
CA THR A 364 6.32 4.66 -1.77
C THR A 364 6.77 5.85 -2.61
N LYS A 365 7.92 6.43 -2.22
CA LYS A 365 8.49 7.65 -2.81
C LYS A 365 9.95 7.48 -3.25
N LEU A 366 10.44 6.25 -3.34
CA LEU A 366 11.82 5.95 -3.76
C LEU A 366 12.10 6.54 -5.15
N TRP A 367 11.22 6.29 -6.12
CA TRP A 367 11.28 6.87 -7.46
C TRP A 367 11.24 8.40 -7.45
N ASN A 368 10.46 9.00 -6.54
CA ASN A 368 10.35 10.45 -6.43
C ASN A 368 11.63 11.09 -5.92
N LEU A 369 12.26 10.46 -4.93
CA LEU A 369 13.48 10.93 -4.26
C LEU A 369 14.67 10.90 -5.23
N ASP A 370 14.89 9.76 -5.89
CA ASP A 370 16.01 9.55 -6.82
C ASP A 370 15.57 8.60 -7.93
N ARG A 371 15.04 9.20 -9.00
CA ARG A 371 14.55 8.46 -10.17
C ARG A 371 15.64 7.61 -10.81
N GLU A 372 16.82 8.18 -11.01
CA GLU A 372 17.93 7.52 -11.70
C GLU A 372 18.41 6.29 -10.93
N ARG A 373 18.56 6.41 -9.61
CA ARG A 373 18.90 5.26 -8.76
C ARG A 373 17.80 4.20 -8.79
N TYR A 374 16.53 4.59 -8.69
CA TYR A 374 15.43 3.64 -8.70
C TYR A 374 15.36 2.83 -10.01
N GLU A 375 15.44 3.53 -11.15
CA GLU A 375 15.40 2.91 -12.48
C GLU A 375 16.63 2.01 -12.72
N ARG A 376 17.82 2.47 -12.32
CA ARG A 376 19.06 1.69 -12.40
C ARG A 376 19.01 0.44 -11.53
N GLU A 377 18.62 0.56 -10.26
CA GLU A 377 18.59 -0.57 -9.33
C GLU A 377 17.67 -1.69 -9.80
N ILE A 378 16.46 -1.35 -10.26
CA ILE A 378 15.53 -2.33 -10.82
C ILE A 378 16.05 -2.88 -12.15
N GLY A 379 16.55 -2.01 -13.02
CA GLY A 379 17.08 -2.40 -14.32
C GLY A 379 18.23 -3.40 -14.23
N GLU A 380 19.26 -3.10 -13.45
CA GLU A 380 20.41 -3.99 -13.21
C GLU A 380 19.98 -5.33 -12.61
N TRP A 381 18.99 -5.32 -11.71
CA TRP A 381 18.47 -6.55 -11.10
C TRP A 381 17.75 -7.44 -12.11
N LEU A 382 16.97 -6.85 -13.03
CA LEU A 382 16.30 -7.55 -14.13
C LEU A 382 17.33 -8.12 -15.11
N ASP A 383 18.31 -7.32 -15.50
CA ASP A 383 19.34 -7.67 -16.48
C ASP A 383 20.22 -8.81 -15.97
N ALA A 384 20.64 -8.76 -14.70
CA ALA A 384 21.41 -9.82 -14.04
C ALA A 384 20.67 -11.18 -13.99
N ARG A 385 19.35 -11.19 -14.20
CA ARG A 385 18.49 -12.40 -14.21
C ARG A 385 17.98 -12.76 -15.60
N GLY A 386 18.46 -12.06 -16.64
CA GLY A 386 18.00 -12.22 -18.01
C GLY A 386 16.48 -12.05 -18.13
N ILE A 387 15.89 -11.13 -17.37
CA ILE A 387 14.47 -10.79 -17.43
C ILE A 387 14.31 -9.56 -18.32
N GLY A 388 13.70 -9.74 -19.48
CA GLY A 388 13.68 -8.75 -20.55
C GLY A 388 14.10 -9.42 -21.84
N PHE A 389 14.68 -8.66 -22.77
CA PHE A 389 15.15 -9.22 -24.03
C PHE A 389 16.11 -10.41 -23.81
N ALA A 390 15.66 -11.60 -24.21
CA ALA A 390 16.51 -12.73 -24.55
C ALA A 390 16.50 -12.86 -26.09
N SER A 391 17.71 -12.88 -26.68
CA SER A 391 18.07 -12.85 -28.10
C SER A 391 16.92 -12.95 -29.11
N MET A 392 16.80 -11.92 -29.97
CA MET A 392 16.39 -12.18 -31.35
C MET A 392 17.22 -13.36 -31.85
N SER A 393 16.59 -14.49 -32.10
CA SER A 393 17.14 -15.52 -32.97
C SER A 393 17.54 -14.82 -34.25
N ALA A 394 18.84 -14.76 -34.55
CA ALA A 394 19.32 -14.29 -35.84
C ALA A 394 18.59 -15.10 -36.92
N PRO A 395 18.02 -14.46 -37.96
CA PRO A 395 17.49 -15.21 -39.08
C PRO A 395 18.66 -15.96 -39.73
N SER A 396 18.52 -17.29 -39.80
CA SER A 396 19.38 -18.21 -40.52
C SER A 396 19.42 -17.91 -42.01
#